data_AF-A0A831TZR1-F1
#
_entry.id   AF-A0A831TZR1-F1
#
_cell.length_a   1.000
_cell.length_b   1.000
_cell.length_c   1.000
_cell.angle_alpha   90.00
_cell.angle_beta   90.00
_cell.angle_gamma   90.00
#
_symmetry.space_group_name_H-M   'P 1'
#
loop_
_entity.id
_entity.type
_entity.pdbx_description
1 polymer ?
#
loop_
_entity_poly.entity_id
_entity_poly.type
_entity_poly.pdbx_seq_one_letter_code
_entity_poly.pdbx_strand_id
1 'polypeptide(L)'
;MIDLHCHPLPFLDDGAADWDVALAMARIAVAEGVTQWVATPHWSDTPGESEQVQTRLAELRERLAAAQLPLVVHPGHEVVLSPRLLAALREGAALPLAGSSYILLETAHLARGAYILNAVFQLQSSGYRIVLAHPERVRPWHDDLSELRGLVARSCFLQVNAGSLVGDFGKEVRRAAERLLRLGWVQLLASDAHNADSRPPRLRPALARAAAIVGEAAAHRLVVAHPARVLANELLPEGDPDATLAKRRFWFAWPFRR
;
A
#
# COMPACT_ATOMS: atom_id res chain seq x y z
N MET A 1 7.79 2.06 12.62
CA MET A 1 7.23 2.05 11.26
C MET A 1 5.72 2.26 11.34
N ILE A 2 5.12 2.72 10.26
CA ILE A 2 3.68 2.91 10.10
C ILE A 2 3.28 2.10 8.87
N ASP A 3 2.25 1.27 9.03
CA ASP A 3 1.77 0.38 7.98
C ASP A 3 0.35 0.76 7.58
N LEU A 4 0.19 1.25 6.35
CA LEU A 4 -1.06 1.85 5.86
C LEU A 4 -1.99 0.86 5.15
N HIS A 5 -1.60 -0.39 5.01
CA HIS A 5 -2.35 -1.40 4.28
C HIS A 5 -2.23 -2.75 5.00
N CYS A 6 -3.30 -3.16 5.66
CA CYS A 6 -3.39 -4.41 6.42
C CYS A 6 -4.87 -4.77 6.64
N HIS A 7 -5.18 -6.07 6.73
CA HIS A 7 -6.55 -6.59 6.90
C HIS A 7 -6.72 -7.28 8.27
N PRO A 8 -6.59 -6.54 9.40
CA PRO A 8 -6.61 -7.13 10.73
C PRO A 8 -8.03 -7.27 11.30
N LEU A 9 -9.07 -6.77 10.62
CA LEU A 9 -10.44 -6.73 11.15
C LEU A 9 -11.18 -8.00 10.76
N PRO A 10 -11.54 -8.86 11.71
CA PRO A 10 -12.10 -10.15 11.36
C PRO A 10 -13.55 -10.06 10.88
N PHE A 11 -13.92 -11.04 10.07
CA PHE A 11 -15.27 -11.24 9.53
C PHE A 11 -15.72 -10.17 8.52
N LEU A 12 -14.81 -9.36 7.98
CA LEU A 12 -15.13 -8.34 6.97
C LEU A 12 -14.70 -8.77 5.57
N ASP A 13 -13.54 -9.42 5.43
CA ASP A 13 -12.98 -9.84 4.15
C ASP A 13 -12.11 -11.11 4.30
N ASP A 14 -11.17 -11.32 3.38
CA ASP A 14 -10.22 -12.44 3.36
C ASP A 14 -8.98 -12.22 4.27
N GLY A 15 -9.01 -11.19 5.12
CA GLY A 15 -8.04 -10.94 6.17
C GLY A 15 -8.16 -11.87 7.37
N ALA A 16 -8.04 -11.29 8.57
CA ALA A 16 -8.07 -12.06 9.82
C ALA A 16 -9.35 -12.90 9.93
N ALA A 17 -9.23 -14.22 10.10
CA ALA A 17 -10.40 -15.09 10.21
C ALA A 17 -11.17 -14.91 11.53
N ASP A 18 -10.47 -14.52 12.60
CA ASP A 18 -11.02 -14.30 13.93
C ASP A 18 -10.11 -13.34 14.74
N TRP A 19 -10.49 -13.11 16.00
CA TRP A 19 -9.76 -12.22 16.90
C TRP A 19 -8.40 -12.76 17.35
N ASP A 20 -8.21 -14.08 17.39
CA ASP A 20 -6.93 -14.67 17.78
C ASP A 20 -5.91 -14.45 16.66
N VAL A 21 -6.34 -14.62 15.40
CA VAL A 21 -5.55 -14.27 14.22
C VAL A 21 -5.21 -12.77 14.21
N ALA A 22 -6.20 -11.89 14.43
CA ALA A 22 -5.97 -10.44 14.48
C ALA A 22 -4.94 -10.04 15.55
N LEU A 23 -5.00 -10.63 16.75
CA LEU A 23 -4.05 -10.39 17.81
C LEU A 23 -2.66 -10.99 17.51
N ALA A 24 -2.60 -12.15 16.86
CA ALA A 24 -1.34 -12.73 16.39
C ALA A 24 -0.66 -11.83 15.34
N MET A 25 -1.43 -11.29 14.39
CA MET A 25 -0.94 -10.30 13.43
C MET A 25 -0.39 -9.06 14.15
N ALA A 26 -1.12 -8.53 15.13
CA ALA A 26 -0.69 -7.35 15.89
C ALA A 26 0.63 -7.59 16.64
N ARG A 27 0.81 -8.79 17.23
CA ARG A 27 2.08 -9.18 17.87
C ARG A 27 3.25 -9.18 16.89
N ILE A 28 3.04 -9.72 15.69
CA ILE A 28 4.06 -9.73 14.63
C ILE A 28 4.41 -8.29 14.23
N ALA A 29 3.40 -7.44 14.01
CA ALA A 29 3.62 -6.06 13.61
C ALA A 29 4.41 -5.26 14.67
N VAL A 30 4.05 -5.41 15.94
CA VAL A 30 4.78 -4.78 17.05
C VAL A 30 6.23 -5.30 17.11
N ALA A 31 6.45 -6.61 16.94
CA ALA A 31 7.80 -7.19 16.91
C ALA A 31 8.64 -6.66 15.73
N GLU A 32 8.00 -6.37 14.61
CA GLU A 32 8.59 -5.71 13.44
C GLU A 32 8.83 -4.20 13.67
N GLY A 33 8.35 -3.63 14.78
CA GLY A 33 8.51 -2.22 15.13
C GLY A 33 7.46 -1.31 14.47
N VAL A 34 6.31 -1.86 14.11
CA VAL A 34 5.13 -1.09 13.69
C VAL A 34 4.47 -0.51 14.93
N THR A 35 4.19 0.80 14.91
CA THR A 35 3.53 1.52 16.02
C THR A 35 2.16 2.04 15.63
N GLN A 36 1.88 2.13 14.32
CA GLN A 36 0.58 2.57 13.81
C GLN A 36 0.16 1.75 12.60
N TRP A 37 -1.14 1.46 12.53
CA TRP A 37 -1.82 0.77 11.46
C TRP A 37 -2.96 1.59 10.89
N VAL A 38 -3.17 1.48 9.59
CA VAL A 38 -4.50 1.70 9.01
C VAL A 38 -5.07 0.33 8.65
N ALA A 39 -6.20 -0.02 9.24
CA ALA A 39 -6.94 -1.21 8.83
C ALA A 39 -7.71 -0.87 7.55
N THR A 40 -7.47 -1.63 6.50
CA THR A 40 -7.97 -1.36 5.14
C THR A 40 -8.69 -2.57 4.58
N PRO A 41 -9.76 -3.05 5.22
CA PRO A 41 -10.52 -4.15 4.63
C PRO A 41 -11.08 -3.75 3.27
N HIS A 42 -11.35 -4.74 2.44
CA HIS A 42 -11.93 -4.51 1.12
C HIS A 42 -13.28 -3.82 1.21
N TRP A 43 -13.50 -2.82 0.36
CA TRP A 43 -14.80 -2.19 0.16
C TRP A 43 -15.40 -2.59 -1.18
N SER A 44 -16.65 -3.03 -1.14
CA SER A 44 -17.34 -3.66 -2.27
C SER A 44 -18.67 -3.01 -2.64
N ASP A 45 -19.00 -1.83 -2.09
CA ASP A 45 -20.28 -1.12 -2.25
C ASP A 45 -21.46 -1.87 -1.58
N THR A 46 -21.17 -2.62 -0.52
CA THR A 46 -22.17 -3.29 0.30
C THR A 46 -22.66 -2.34 1.40
N PRO A 47 -23.96 -2.19 1.64
CA PRO A 47 -24.48 -1.31 2.69
C PRO A 47 -23.93 -1.64 4.08
N GLY A 48 -23.49 -0.61 4.82
CA GLY A 48 -23.04 -0.74 6.20
C GLY A 48 -21.57 -1.13 6.39
N GLU A 49 -20.78 -1.26 5.32
CA GLU A 49 -19.35 -1.62 5.41
C GLU A 49 -18.57 -0.64 6.31
N SER A 50 -18.80 0.67 6.18
CA SER A 50 -18.12 1.68 6.99
C SER A 50 -18.41 1.55 8.49
N GLU A 51 -19.65 1.27 8.85
CA GLU A 51 -20.12 1.11 10.23
C GLU A 51 -19.56 -0.18 10.83
N GLN A 52 -19.47 -1.24 10.03
CA GLN A 52 -18.82 -2.49 10.43
C GLN A 52 -17.33 -2.28 10.70
N VAL A 53 -16.62 -1.53 9.84
CA VAL A 53 -15.22 -1.17 10.06
C VAL A 53 -15.06 -0.40 11.37
N GLN A 54 -15.86 0.64 11.61
CA GLN A 54 -15.75 1.42 12.85
C GLN A 54 -16.02 0.58 14.09
N THR A 55 -17.02 -0.31 14.04
CA THR A 55 -17.36 -1.22 15.13
C THR A 55 -16.22 -2.19 15.43
N ARG A 56 -15.70 -2.89 14.42
CA ARG A 56 -14.58 -3.84 14.59
C ARG A 56 -13.29 -3.14 15.00
N LEU A 57 -13.07 -1.91 14.52
CA LEU A 57 -11.90 -1.12 14.91
C LEU A 57 -11.96 -0.74 16.40
N ALA A 58 -13.13 -0.41 16.94
CA ALA A 58 -13.31 -0.17 18.38
C ALA A 58 -13.01 -1.44 19.19
N GLU A 59 -13.57 -2.58 18.80
CA GLU A 59 -13.28 -3.88 19.42
C GLU A 59 -11.79 -4.25 19.36
N LEU A 60 -11.12 -4.00 18.22
CA LEU A 60 -9.70 -4.23 18.07
C LEU A 60 -8.89 -3.36 19.04
N ARG A 61 -9.22 -2.07 19.19
CA ARG A 61 -8.53 -1.17 20.12
C ARG A 61 -8.62 -1.65 21.56
N GLU A 62 -9.80 -2.11 21.99
CA GLU A 62 -10.00 -2.68 23.34
C GLU A 62 -9.14 -3.94 23.55
N ARG A 63 -9.13 -4.84 22.57
CA ARG A 63 -8.35 -6.08 22.61
C ARG A 63 -6.84 -5.82 22.61
N LEU A 64 -6.38 -4.86 21.81
CA LEU A 64 -4.97 -4.42 21.80
C LEU A 64 -4.56 -3.87 23.16
N ALA A 65 -5.41 -3.04 23.78
CA ALA A 65 -5.17 -2.49 25.10
C ALA A 65 -5.13 -3.59 26.18
N ALA A 66 -6.10 -4.51 26.17
CA ALA A 66 -6.13 -5.64 27.09
C ALA A 66 -4.90 -6.57 26.94
N ALA A 67 -4.42 -6.73 25.71
CA ALA A 67 -3.22 -7.50 25.39
C ALA A 67 -1.90 -6.70 25.56
N GLN A 68 -1.98 -5.45 26.03
CA GLN A 68 -0.84 -4.54 26.22
C GLN A 68 0.02 -4.37 24.97
N LEU A 69 -0.62 -4.35 23.79
CA LEU A 69 0.05 -4.13 22.51
C LEU A 69 0.07 -2.64 22.19
N PRO A 70 1.24 -1.97 22.11
CA PRO A 70 1.36 -0.53 21.89
C PRO A 70 1.19 -0.18 20.41
N LEU A 71 0.01 -0.47 19.86
CA LEU A 71 -0.32 -0.30 18.45
C LEU A 71 -1.55 0.59 18.30
N VAL A 72 -1.37 1.72 17.62
CA VAL A 72 -2.49 2.62 17.29
C VAL A 72 -3.10 2.19 15.96
N VAL A 73 -4.42 2.00 15.92
CA VAL A 73 -5.13 1.58 14.71
C VAL A 73 -6.10 2.66 14.23
N HIS A 74 -6.08 2.91 12.92
CA HIS A 74 -6.90 3.90 12.22
C HIS A 74 -7.82 3.21 11.19
N PRO A 75 -8.99 3.80 10.89
CA PRO A 75 -9.90 3.25 9.88
C PRO A 75 -9.43 3.58 8.46
N GLY A 76 -9.85 2.77 7.50
CA GLY A 76 -9.73 2.99 6.06
C GLY A 76 -10.39 1.86 5.29
N HIS A 77 -10.37 1.95 3.97
CA HIS A 77 -10.71 0.85 3.07
C HIS A 77 -9.64 0.69 2.00
N GLU A 78 -9.40 -0.55 1.58
CA GLU A 78 -8.92 -0.81 0.23
C GLU A 78 -10.15 -0.82 -0.70
N VAL A 79 -10.27 0.20 -1.54
CA VAL A 79 -11.46 0.39 -2.38
C VAL A 79 -11.22 -0.15 -3.79
N VAL A 80 -12.16 -0.94 -4.30
CA VAL A 80 -12.18 -1.29 -5.72
C VAL A 80 -12.85 -0.16 -6.50
N LEU A 81 -12.33 0.12 -7.70
CA LEU A 81 -12.93 1.13 -8.56
C LEU A 81 -14.36 0.74 -8.99
N SER A 82 -15.33 1.58 -8.68
CA SER A 82 -16.72 1.44 -9.12
C SER A 82 -17.33 2.81 -9.45
N PRO A 83 -18.41 2.88 -10.25
CA PRO A 83 -19.14 4.12 -10.49
C PRO A 83 -19.73 4.77 -9.22
N ARG A 84 -19.94 3.98 -8.15
CA ARG A 84 -20.50 4.46 -6.87
C ARG A 84 -19.44 4.96 -5.90
N LEU A 85 -18.16 4.64 -6.12
CA LEU A 85 -17.07 4.96 -5.19
C LEU A 85 -17.04 6.45 -4.80
N LEU A 86 -17.16 7.37 -5.76
CA LEU A 86 -17.13 8.81 -5.45
C LEU A 86 -18.32 9.24 -4.56
N ALA A 87 -19.51 8.70 -4.82
CA ALA A 87 -20.68 8.98 -3.98
C ALA A 87 -20.50 8.37 -2.58
N ALA A 88 -20.06 7.11 -2.50
CA ALA A 88 -19.80 6.42 -1.25
C ALA A 88 -18.75 7.13 -0.39
N LEU A 89 -17.68 7.67 -0.98
CA LEU A 89 -16.68 8.47 -0.27
C LEU A 89 -17.25 9.78 0.29
N ARG A 90 -18.16 10.44 -0.44
CA ARG A 90 -18.81 11.69 0.00
C ARG A 90 -19.85 11.45 1.09
N GLU A 91 -20.54 10.32 1.02
CA GLU A 91 -21.56 9.87 1.97
C GLU A 91 -20.93 9.25 3.23
N GLY A 92 -19.63 8.94 3.21
CA GLY A 92 -18.92 8.26 4.31
C GLY A 92 -19.07 6.73 4.31
N ALA A 93 -19.77 6.16 3.33
CA ALA A 93 -19.93 4.72 3.15
C ALA A 93 -18.63 4.01 2.70
N ALA A 94 -17.70 4.75 2.09
CA ALA A 94 -16.32 4.31 1.86
C ALA A 94 -15.35 5.22 2.63
N LEU A 95 -14.30 4.64 3.21
CA LEU A 95 -13.42 5.35 4.13
C LEU A 95 -12.05 5.62 3.47
N PRO A 96 -11.59 6.88 3.42
CA PRO A 96 -10.20 7.18 3.10
C PRO A 96 -9.29 6.74 4.25
N LEU A 97 -7.98 6.65 3.97
CA LEU A 97 -6.98 6.23 4.94
C LEU A 97 -6.92 7.20 6.12
N ALA A 98 -7.20 6.71 7.32
CA ALA A 98 -7.12 7.44 8.58
C ALA A 98 -7.88 8.78 8.61
N GLY A 99 -9.01 8.88 7.88
CA GLY A 99 -9.78 10.12 7.78
C GLY A 99 -9.07 11.25 7.01
N SER A 100 -7.97 10.96 6.32
CA SER A 100 -7.29 11.88 5.41
C SER A 100 -8.03 12.00 4.08
N SER A 101 -7.47 12.72 3.11
CA SER A 101 -7.98 12.73 1.74
C SER A 101 -7.40 11.61 0.87
N TYR A 102 -6.53 10.74 1.40
CA TYR A 102 -5.92 9.66 0.64
C TYR A 102 -6.83 8.45 0.57
N ILE A 103 -7.05 7.94 -0.64
CA ILE A 103 -7.76 6.68 -0.86
C ILE A 103 -6.78 5.62 -1.34
N LEU A 104 -6.90 4.41 -0.80
CA LEU A 104 -6.16 3.24 -1.26
C LEU A 104 -6.99 2.54 -2.32
N LEU A 105 -6.68 2.81 -3.58
CA LEU A 105 -7.41 2.31 -4.73
C LEU A 105 -6.77 1.01 -5.21
N GLU A 106 -7.50 -0.09 -5.04
CA GLU A 106 -7.18 -1.35 -5.70
C GLU A 106 -7.59 -1.29 -7.16
N THR A 107 -6.62 -1.52 -8.03
CA THR A 107 -6.90 -1.67 -9.45
C THR A 107 -7.24 -3.13 -9.72
N ALA A 108 -8.52 -3.47 -9.58
CA ALA A 108 -9.03 -4.76 -10.06
C ALA A 108 -8.55 -4.97 -11.52
N HIS A 109 -8.19 -6.21 -11.86
CA HIS A 109 -7.60 -6.56 -13.17
C HIS A 109 -8.39 -6.05 -14.40
N LEU A 110 -9.65 -5.67 -14.22
CA LEU A 110 -10.60 -5.27 -15.26
C LEU A 110 -10.64 -3.76 -15.53
N ALA A 111 -10.22 -2.90 -14.59
CA ALA A 111 -10.33 -1.44 -14.73
C ALA A 111 -9.06 -0.84 -15.34
N ARG A 112 -9.07 -0.56 -16.65
CA ARG A 112 -7.88 -0.19 -17.43
C ARG A 112 -8.12 0.97 -18.42
N GLY A 113 -7.04 1.53 -18.94
CA GLY A 113 -7.03 2.54 -19.99
C GLY A 113 -7.76 3.82 -19.62
N ALA A 114 -8.63 4.30 -20.50
CA ALA A 114 -9.37 5.54 -20.29
C ALA A 114 -10.28 5.50 -19.04
N TYR A 115 -10.76 4.32 -18.65
CA TYR A 115 -11.66 4.17 -17.51
C TYR A 115 -10.99 4.57 -16.20
N ILE A 116 -9.84 3.98 -15.88
CA ILE A 116 -9.11 4.31 -14.65
C ILE A 116 -8.63 5.77 -14.66
N LEU A 117 -8.16 6.28 -15.80
CA LEU A 117 -7.71 7.67 -15.92
C LEU A 117 -8.83 8.68 -15.66
N ASN A 118 -10.03 8.43 -16.21
CA ASN A 118 -11.20 9.27 -15.99
C ASN A 118 -11.68 9.22 -14.53
N ALA A 119 -11.70 8.03 -13.93
CA ALA A 119 -12.08 7.88 -12.53
C ALA A 119 -11.12 8.61 -11.59
N VAL A 120 -9.82 8.45 -11.80
CA VAL A 120 -8.77 9.18 -11.05
C VAL A 120 -8.99 10.68 -11.15
N PHE A 121 -9.23 11.20 -12.36
CA PHE A 121 -9.50 12.63 -12.56
C PHE A 121 -10.73 13.11 -11.78
N GLN A 122 -11.83 12.35 -11.78
CA GLN A 122 -13.05 12.71 -11.04
C GLN A 122 -12.85 12.70 -9.52
N LEU A 123 -12.15 11.70 -9.00
CA LEU A 123 -11.83 11.58 -7.57
C LEU A 123 -10.92 12.74 -7.14
N GLN A 124 -9.88 13.05 -7.92
CA GLN A 124 -8.96 14.16 -7.65
C GLN A 124 -9.65 15.53 -7.73
N SER A 125 -10.51 15.73 -8.71
CA SER A 125 -11.32 16.96 -8.83
C SER A 125 -12.29 17.14 -7.66
N SER A 126 -12.55 16.07 -6.89
CA SER A 126 -13.37 16.10 -5.67
C SER A 126 -12.52 16.23 -4.39
N GLY A 127 -11.21 16.43 -4.50
CA GLY A 127 -10.31 16.65 -3.37
C GLY A 127 -9.61 15.40 -2.82
N TYR A 128 -9.81 14.23 -3.42
CA TYR A 128 -9.14 13.00 -2.99
C TYR A 128 -7.76 12.85 -3.64
N ARG A 129 -6.87 12.13 -2.95
CA ARG A 129 -5.51 11.79 -3.38
C ARG A 129 -5.42 10.29 -3.56
N ILE A 130 -4.92 9.83 -4.69
CA ILE A 130 -4.99 8.42 -5.06
C ILE A 130 -3.68 7.72 -4.69
N VAL A 131 -3.75 6.71 -3.85
CA VAL A 131 -2.69 5.71 -3.65
C VAL A 131 -3.12 4.45 -4.38
N LEU A 132 -2.38 4.04 -5.41
CA LEU A 132 -2.61 2.76 -6.08
C LEU A 132 -2.04 1.64 -5.22
N ALA A 133 -2.89 0.71 -4.82
CA ALA A 133 -2.50 -0.50 -4.10
C ALA A 133 -1.75 -1.44 -5.04
N HIS A 134 -0.60 -1.93 -4.55
CA HIS A 134 0.23 -3.00 -5.13
C HIS A 134 0.28 -3.09 -6.68
N PRO A 135 0.64 -1.99 -7.38
CA PRO A 135 0.69 -1.99 -8.85
C PRO A 135 1.69 -3.03 -9.39
N GLU A 136 2.68 -3.45 -8.60
CA GLU A 136 3.59 -4.53 -8.96
C GLU A 136 2.91 -5.91 -9.10
N ARG A 137 1.69 -6.10 -8.59
CA ARG A 137 0.91 -7.34 -8.75
C ARG A 137 0.09 -7.33 -10.05
N VAL A 138 0.00 -6.19 -10.73
CA VAL A 138 -0.79 -6.02 -11.96
C VAL A 138 0.03 -6.42 -13.19
N ARG A 139 -0.15 -7.66 -13.65
CA ARG A 139 0.65 -8.27 -14.73
C ARG A 139 0.82 -7.40 -15.99
N PRO A 140 -0.22 -6.72 -16.51
CA PRO A 140 -0.03 -5.86 -17.68
C PRO A 140 1.02 -4.74 -17.50
N TRP A 141 1.28 -4.29 -16.25
CA TRP A 141 2.32 -3.29 -15.95
C TRP A 141 3.73 -3.88 -15.79
N HIS A 142 3.89 -5.20 -15.86
CA HIS A 142 5.22 -5.82 -15.76
C HIS A 142 6.06 -5.49 -16.98
N ASP A 143 5.45 -5.59 -18.16
CA ASP A 143 6.10 -5.38 -19.45
C ASP A 143 5.98 -3.93 -19.91
N ASP A 144 4.76 -3.37 -19.90
CA ASP A 144 4.48 -2.00 -20.33
C ASP A 144 4.01 -1.09 -19.18
N LEU A 145 4.85 -0.11 -18.84
CA LEU A 145 4.58 0.89 -17.83
C LEU A 145 3.84 2.12 -18.37
N SER A 146 3.47 2.18 -19.65
CA SER A 146 2.86 3.37 -20.27
C SER A 146 1.63 3.89 -19.53
N GLU A 147 0.72 2.99 -19.16
CA GLU A 147 -0.50 3.33 -18.42
C GLU A 147 -0.18 3.76 -16.98
N LEU A 148 0.70 3.02 -16.29
CA LEU A 148 1.12 3.36 -14.92
C LEU A 148 1.86 4.70 -14.88
N ARG A 149 2.71 4.98 -15.88
CA ARG A 149 3.36 6.28 -16.09
C ARG A 149 2.33 7.39 -16.25
N GLY A 150 1.25 7.13 -17.00
CA GLY A 150 0.13 8.06 -17.14
C GLY A 150 -0.58 8.36 -15.81
N LEU A 151 -0.66 7.39 -14.90
CA LEU A 151 -1.19 7.58 -13.55
C LEU A 151 -0.22 8.37 -12.66
N VAL A 152 1.08 8.05 -12.69
CA VAL A 152 2.13 8.80 -11.98
C VAL A 152 2.18 10.26 -12.45
N ALA A 153 2.07 10.51 -13.75
CA ALA A 153 2.01 11.86 -14.34
C ALA A 153 0.77 12.67 -13.92
N ARG A 154 -0.23 12.02 -13.32
CA ARG A 154 -1.42 12.64 -12.74
C ARG A 154 -1.35 12.71 -11.21
N SER A 155 -0.15 12.62 -10.63
CA SER A 155 0.06 12.65 -9.18
C SER A 155 -0.67 11.51 -8.43
N CYS A 156 -0.82 10.33 -9.05
CA CYS A 156 -1.13 9.11 -8.31
C CYS A 156 0.13 8.61 -7.60
N PHE A 157 -0.01 8.24 -6.34
CA PHE A 157 1.05 7.66 -5.52
C PHE A 157 0.99 6.14 -5.61
N LEU A 158 2.13 5.46 -5.48
CA LEU A 158 2.21 4.01 -5.53
C LEU A 158 2.56 3.44 -4.15
N GLN A 159 1.81 2.43 -3.74
CA GLN A 159 2.13 1.59 -2.59
C GLN A 159 2.56 0.20 -3.08
N VAL A 160 3.77 -0.23 -2.73
CA VAL A 160 4.29 -1.58 -3.03
C VAL A 160 4.14 -2.48 -1.80
N ASN A 161 3.80 -3.74 -1.99
CA ASN A 161 3.68 -4.71 -0.90
C ASN A 161 5.05 -5.20 -0.43
N ALA A 162 5.16 -5.40 0.88
CA ALA A 162 6.35 -5.96 1.51
C ALA A 162 6.68 -7.36 0.98
N GLY A 163 5.66 -8.24 0.91
CA GLY A 163 5.78 -9.59 0.37
C GLY A 163 6.30 -9.62 -1.08
N SER A 164 5.93 -8.63 -1.90
CA SER A 164 6.40 -8.50 -3.28
C SER A 164 7.92 -8.32 -3.34
N LEU A 165 8.51 -7.51 -2.46
CA LEU A 165 9.96 -7.26 -2.46
C LEU A 165 10.78 -8.46 -1.98
N VAL A 166 10.25 -9.25 -1.06
CA VAL A 166 10.94 -10.45 -0.56
C VAL A 166 10.69 -11.69 -1.41
N GLY A 167 9.67 -11.65 -2.28
CA GLY A 167 9.44 -12.66 -3.32
C GLY A 167 8.29 -13.62 -3.03
N ASP A 168 7.44 -13.32 -2.06
CA ASP A 168 6.32 -14.18 -1.64
C ASP A 168 5.28 -14.38 -2.77
N PHE A 169 5.15 -13.38 -3.66
CA PHE A 169 4.27 -13.42 -4.83
C PHE A 169 5.00 -13.82 -6.13
N GLY A 170 6.20 -14.39 -6.01
CA GLY A 170 6.98 -14.89 -7.13
C GLY A 170 7.91 -13.87 -7.80
N LYS A 171 8.76 -14.39 -8.69
CA LYS A 171 9.89 -13.65 -9.27
C LYS A 171 9.49 -12.45 -10.12
N GLU A 172 8.39 -12.53 -10.87
CA GLU A 172 7.98 -11.45 -11.78
C GLU A 172 7.42 -10.26 -10.99
N VAL A 173 6.57 -10.53 -9.98
CA VAL A 173 6.05 -9.51 -9.06
C VAL A 173 7.20 -8.83 -8.32
N ARG A 174 8.18 -9.59 -7.83
CA ARG A 174 9.40 -9.02 -7.23
C ARG A 174 10.17 -8.12 -8.18
N ARG A 175 10.38 -8.54 -9.43
CA ARG A 175 11.08 -7.73 -10.44
C ARG A 175 10.33 -6.44 -10.72
N ALA A 176 9.00 -6.50 -10.83
CA ALA A 176 8.15 -5.32 -10.99
C ALA A 176 8.29 -4.36 -9.79
N ALA A 177 8.19 -4.87 -8.56
CA ALA A 177 8.38 -4.09 -7.33
C ALA A 177 9.73 -3.36 -7.31
N GLU A 178 10.82 -4.09 -7.61
CA GLU A 178 12.16 -3.53 -7.65
C GLU A 178 12.35 -2.52 -8.80
N ARG A 179 11.67 -2.73 -9.95
CA ARG A 179 11.67 -1.79 -11.08
C ARG A 179 11.02 -0.48 -10.67
N LEU A 180 9.85 -0.51 -10.03
CA LEU A 180 9.15 0.69 -9.56
C LEU A 180 9.97 1.46 -8.52
N LEU A 181 10.63 0.75 -7.59
CA LEU A 181 11.56 1.38 -6.63
C LEU A 181 12.72 2.09 -7.32
N ARG A 182 13.37 1.45 -8.30
CA ARG A 182 14.50 2.04 -9.04
C ARG A 182 14.10 3.24 -9.89
N LEU A 183 12.85 3.29 -10.33
CA LEU A 183 12.28 4.46 -11.02
C LEU A 183 11.96 5.61 -10.05
N GLY A 184 11.98 5.38 -8.73
CA GLY A 184 11.58 6.38 -7.74
C GLY A 184 10.08 6.66 -7.72
N TRP A 185 9.25 5.78 -8.30
CA TRP A 185 7.80 5.98 -8.39
C TRP A 185 7.04 5.53 -7.15
N VAL A 186 7.69 4.82 -6.22
CA VAL A 186 7.05 4.27 -5.01
C VAL A 186 7.13 5.28 -3.88
N GLN A 187 6.00 5.61 -3.28
CA GLN A 187 5.93 6.48 -2.10
C GLN A 187 5.67 5.70 -0.82
N LEU A 188 5.03 4.54 -0.90
CA LEU A 188 4.62 3.79 0.28
C LEU A 188 5.06 2.33 0.16
N LEU A 189 5.51 1.77 1.28
CA LEU A 189 5.76 0.34 1.44
C LEU A 189 4.88 -0.13 2.61
N ALA A 190 3.98 -1.06 2.34
CA ALA A 190 3.00 -1.53 3.31
C ALA A 190 2.91 -3.07 3.27
N SER A 191 2.33 -3.68 4.31
CA SER A 191 2.38 -5.15 4.43
C SER A 191 1.39 -5.84 3.49
N ASP A 192 0.18 -5.29 3.35
CA ASP A 192 -0.96 -5.98 2.75
C ASP A 192 -1.13 -7.39 3.38
N ALA A 193 -1.03 -7.40 4.71
CA ALA A 193 -1.11 -8.61 5.52
C ALA A 193 -2.55 -9.04 5.74
N HIS A 194 -2.78 -10.35 5.74
CA HIS A 194 -4.11 -10.95 5.87
C HIS A 194 -4.18 -11.96 7.03
N ASN A 195 -3.05 -12.53 7.45
CA ASN A 195 -3.01 -13.53 8.51
C ASN A 195 -1.64 -13.53 9.21
N ALA A 196 -1.42 -14.43 10.15
CA ALA A 196 -0.17 -14.50 10.91
C ALA A 196 0.88 -15.45 10.31
N ASP A 197 0.55 -16.17 9.23
CA ASP A 197 1.35 -17.25 8.68
C ASP A 197 1.83 -17.01 7.24
N SER A 198 0.91 -17.04 6.27
CA SER A 198 1.21 -17.01 4.84
C SER A 198 1.38 -15.60 4.27
N ARG A 199 0.64 -14.62 4.83
CA ARG A 199 0.72 -13.18 4.52
C ARG A 199 0.83 -12.36 5.81
N PRO A 200 1.94 -12.51 6.58
CA PRO A 200 2.14 -11.84 7.86
C PRO A 200 2.52 -10.36 7.72
N PRO A 201 2.25 -9.52 8.74
CA PRO A 201 2.60 -8.10 8.73
C PRO A 201 4.10 -7.88 8.99
N ARG A 202 4.93 -8.25 8.01
CA ARG A 202 6.40 -8.17 8.06
C ARG A 202 6.92 -7.07 7.14
N LEU A 203 7.42 -5.98 7.73
CA LEU A 203 7.98 -4.84 7.01
C LEU A 203 9.51 -4.81 7.01
N ARG A 204 10.19 -5.31 8.05
CA ARG A 204 11.65 -5.19 8.17
C ARG A 204 12.40 -5.88 7.02
N PRO A 205 12.06 -7.11 6.60
CA PRO A 205 12.75 -7.75 5.48
C PRO A 205 12.61 -6.95 4.18
N ALA A 206 11.41 -6.42 3.92
CA ALA A 206 11.14 -5.59 2.74
C ALA A 206 11.85 -4.23 2.81
N LEU A 207 11.90 -3.61 3.99
CA LEU A 207 12.67 -2.39 4.24
C LEU A 207 14.15 -2.58 3.95
N ALA A 208 14.75 -3.69 4.43
CA ALA A 208 16.15 -4.02 4.14
C ALA A 208 16.37 -4.22 2.63
N ARG A 209 15.43 -4.89 1.93
CA ARG A 209 15.50 -5.05 0.48
C ARG A 209 15.40 -3.71 -0.26
N ALA A 210 14.48 -2.83 0.15
CA ALA A 210 14.34 -1.50 -0.41
C ALA A 210 15.60 -0.66 -0.18
N ALA A 211 16.19 -0.71 1.02
CA ALA A 211 17.43 -0.01 1.35
C ALA A 211 18.60 -0.42 0.45
N ALA A 212 18.70 -1.71 0.10
CA ALA A 212 19.69 -2.21 -0.84
C ALA A 212 19.49 -1.70 -2.30
N ILE A 213 18.32 -1.14 -2.63
CA ILE A 213 17.98 -0.67 -3.97
C ILE A 213 18.06 0.86 -4.06
N VAL A 214 17.45 1.56 -3.11
CA VAL A 214 17.28 3.02 -3.14
C VAL A 214 18.08 3.75 -2.06
N GLY A 215 18.81 3.02 -1.22
CA GLY A 215 19.52 3.56 -0.06
C GLY A 215 18.64 3.63 1.20
N GLU A 216 19.28 3.57 2.37
CA GLU A 216 18.63 3.45 3.68
C GLU A 216 17.69 4.63 3.97
N ALA A 217 18.14 5.86 3.74
CA ALA A 217 17.34 7.05 3.96
C ALA A 217 16.07 7.08 3.08
N ALA A 218 16.17 6.66 1.82
CA ALA A 218 15.01 6.61 0.93
C ALA A 218 14.04 5.50 1.32
N ALA A 219 14.54 4.31 1.63
CA ALA A 219 13.71 3.19 2.07
C ALA A 219 12.98 3.49 3.39
N HIS A 220 13.65 4.13 4.35
CA HIS A 220 13.06 4.52 5.62
C HIS A 220 11.90 5.53 5.44
N ARG A 221 11.98 6.44 4.45
CA ARG A 221 10.87 7.35 4.15
C ARG A 221 9.59 6.60 3.77
N LEU A 222 9.69 5.48 3.06
CA LEU A 222 8.53 4.70 2.57
C LEU A 222 7.69 4.08 3.70
N VAL A 223 8.26 3.86 4.89
CA VAL A 223 7.62 3.18 6.03
C VAL A 223 7.50 4.05 7.28
N VAL A 224 8.00 5.29 7.24
CA VAL A 224 7.92 6.24 8.36
C VAL A 224 7.44 7.60 7.90
N ALA A 225 8.26 8.33 7.14
CA ALA A 225 7.97 9.74 6.81
C ALA A 225 6.76 9.89 5.90
N HIS A 226 6.67 9.12 4.82
CA HIS A 226 5.56 9.20 3.87
C HIS A 226 4.25 8.72 4.50
N PRO A 227 4.20 7.55 5.19
CA PRO A 227 2.99 7.19 5.92
C PRO A 227 2.54 8.21 6.96
N ALA A 228 3.46 8.84 7.70
CA ALA A 228 3.12 9.89 8.66
C ALA A 228 2.44 11.10 7.99
N ARG A 229 2.87 11.48 6.78
CA ARG A 229 2.21 12.53 6.00
C ARG A 229 0.79 12.15 5.61
N VAL A 230 0.55 10.89 5.23
CA VAL A 230 -0.81 10.38 4.97
C VAL A 230 -1.68 10.51 6.21
N LEU A 231 -1.20 10.04 7.38
CA LEU A 231 -1.95 10.16 8.64
C LEU A 231 -2.22 11.62 9.02
N ALA A 232 -1.30 12.54 8.72
CA ALA A 232 -1.46 13.98 8.95
C ALA A 232 -2.23 14.71 7.83
N ASN A 233 -2.70 14.00 6.80
CA ASN A 233 -3.32 14.56 5.60
C ASN A 233 -2.46 15.60 4.85
N GLU A 234 -1.15 15.49 4.97
CA GLU A 234 -0.17 16.30 4.25
C GLU A 234 0.10 15.70 2.86
N LEU A 235 0.57 16.51 1.91
CA LEU A 235 0.94 16.05 0.57
C LEU A 235 2.02 14.96 0.63
N LEU A 236 2.10 14.06 -0.35
CA LEU A 236 3.23 13.15 -0.54
C LEU A 236 4.18 13.74 -1.60
N PRO A 237 5.47 13.37 -1.61
CA PRO A 237 6.32 13.72 -2.75
C PRO A 237 5.84 12.95 -3.99
N GLU A 238 5.72 13.66 -5.11
CA GLU A 238 5.31 13.05 -6.37
C GLU A 238 6.45 12.23 -6.98
N GLY A 239 6.08 11.18 -7.74
CA GLY A 239 7.02 10.45 -8.57
C GLY A 239 7.29 11.21 -9.86
N ASP A 240 8.52 11.14 -10.37
CA ASP A 240 8.85 11.71 -11.69
C ASP A 240 8.47 10.72 -12.80
N PRO A 241 7.42 10.98 -13.61
CA PRO A 241 6.98 10.07 -14.67
C PRO A 241 8.01 9.90 -15.80
N ASP A 242 9.01 10.77 -15.87
CA ASP A 242 10.08 10.73 -16.86
C ASP A 242 11.37 10.13 -16.32
N ALA A 243 11.37 9.69 -15.05
CA ALA A 243 12.49 8.99 -14.46
C ALA A 243 12.89 7.76 -15.29
N THR A 244 14.18 7.64 -15.56
CA THR A 244 14.74 6.52 -16.31
C THR A 244 15.62 5.66 -15.43
N LEU A 245 15.61 4.35 -15.66
CA LEU A 245 16.54 3.45 -14.99
C LEU A 245 17.97 3.81 -15.38
N ALA A 246 18.82 4.13 -14.40
CA ALA A 246 20.23 4.36 -14.66
C ALA A 246 20.84 3.18 -15.43
N LYS A 247 21.47 3.46 -16.59
CA LYS A 247 22.15 2.42 -17.37
C LYS A 247 23.26 1.81 -16.49
N ARG A 248 23.22 0.50 -16.28
CA ARG A 248 24.32 -0.23 -15.64
C ARG A 248 25.59 0.01 -16.46
N ARG A 249 26.55 0.78 -15.91
CA ARG A 249 27.89 0.90 -16.49
C ARG A 249 28.60 -0.43 -16.28
N PHE A 250 28.57 -1.29 -17.29
CA PHE A 250 29.44 -2.47 -17.35
C PHE A 250 30.86 -1.99 -17.61
N TRP A 251 31.65 -1.87 -16.56
CA TRP A 251 33.10 -1.75 -16.68
C TRP A 251 33.66 -3.14 -17.02
N PHE A 252 33.84 -3.44 -18.30
CA PHE A 252 34.70 -4.54 -18.70
C PHE A 252 36.14 -4.16 -18.38
N ALA A 253 36.62 -4.54 -17.20
CA ALA A 253 38.05 -4.58 -16.93
C ALA A 253 38.63 -5.78 -17.68
N TRP A 254 39.05 -5.57 -18.92
CA TRP A 254 39.84 -6.55 -19.65
C TRP A 254 41.28 -6.49 -19.12
N PRO A 255 41.82 -7.54 -18.48
CA PRO A 255 43.22 -7.53 -18.10
C PRO A 255 44.02 -7.81 -19.37
N PHE A 256 44.66 -6.78 -19.93
CA PHE A 256 45.76 -6.97 -20.85
C PHE A 256 46.89 -7.68 -20.11
N ARG A 257 47.06 -8.98 -20.35
CA ARG A 257 48.33 -9.67 -20.06
C ARG A 257 49.30 -9.38 -21.21
N ARG A 258 50.48 -8.87 -20.84
CA ARG A 258 51.66 -8.75 -21.71
C ARG A 258 52.25 -10.13 -21.99
#